data_AF-A0A0S8K0B8-F1
#
_entry.id   AF-A0A0S8K0B8-F1
#
_cell.length_a   1.000
_cell.length_b   1.000
_cell.length_c   1.000
_cell.angle_alpha   90.00
_cell.angle_beta   90.00
_cell.angle_gamma   90.00
#
_symmetry.space_group_name_H-M   'P 1'
#
loop_
_entity.id
_entity.type
_entity.pdbx_description
1 polymer ?
#
loop_
_entity_poly.entity_id
_entity_poly.type
_entity_poly.pdbx_seq_one_letter_code
_entity_poly.pdbx_strand_id
1 'polypeptide(L)' 'MLTKPDHSTVQALASLKGNQQFETVCQWLRNTLEEIDRDSCVTKDEVQLRWNQGAAQIIRDFLNRSDEALATIRKFQGR' A
#
# COMPACT_ATOMS: atom_id res chain seq x y z
N MET A 1 -9.90 -14.57 -14.42
CA MET A 1 -10.07 -15.09 -13.04
C MET A 1 -8.73 -14.94 -12.33
N LEU A 2 -8.71 -14.44 -11.10
CA LEU A 2 -7.49 -14.42 -10.30
C LEU A 2 -7.11 -15.86 -9.95
N THR A 3 -5.95 -16.31 -10.43
CA THR A 3 -5.39 -17.62 -10.10
C THR A 3 -5.09 -17.67 -8.61
N LYS A 4 -5.42 -18.78 -7.94
CA LYS A 4 -5.06 -18.97 -6.53
C LYS A 4 -3.52 -18.94 -6.43
N PRO A 5 -2.93 -18.11 -5.57
CA PRO A 5 -1.47 -18.09 -5.41
C PRO A 5 -1.00 -19.43 -4.85
N ASP A 6 0.17 -19.88 -5.31
CA ASP A 6 0.83 -21.06 -4.75
C ASP A 6 1.39 -20.77 -3.34
N HIS A 7 1.76 -21.83 -2.64
CA HIS A 7 2.26 -21.72 -1.27
C HIS A 7 3.52 -20.83 -1.18
N SER A 8 4.41 -20.94 -2.16
CA SER A 8 5.62 -20.10 -2.26
C SER A 8 5.29 -18.61 -2.36
N THR A 9 4.30 -18.24 -3.16
CA THR A 9 3.85 -16.86 -3.33
C THR A 9 3.25 -16.32 -2.04
N VAL A 10 2.43 -17.12 -1.35
CA VAL A 10 1.83 -16.75 -0.06
C VAL A 10 2.93 -16.56 1.01
N GLN A 11 3.94 -17.43 1.03
CA GLN A 11 5.05 -17.34 1.97
C GLN A 11 5.99 -16.16 1.68
N ALA A 12 6.26 -15.88 0.40
CA ALA A 12 6.99 -14.70 -0.03
C ALA A 12 6.23 -13.41 0.34
N LEU A 13 4.91 -13.40 0.21
CA LEU A 13 4.08 -12.28 0.64
C LEU A 13 4.12 -12.11 2.17
N ALA A 14 4.14 -13.21 2.93
CA ALA A 14 4.24 -13.17 4.40
C ALA A 14 5.57 -12.60 4.86
N SER A 15 6.66 -12.89 4.15
CA SER A 15 8.02 -12.47 4.50
C SER A 15 8.31 -11.00 4.19
N LEU A 16 7.44 -10.32 3.42
CA LEU A 16 7.55 -8.87 3.22
C LEU A 16 7.38 -8.11 4.52
N LYS A 17 6.50 -8.56 5.42
CA LYS A 17 6.32 -7.92 6.72
C LYS A 17 7.53 -8.17 7.60
N GLY A 18 8.16 -7.11 8.09
CA GLY A 18 9.41 -7.18 8.84
C GLY A 18 10.66 -7.28 7.96
N ASN A 19 10.52 -7.30 6.62
CA ASN A 19 11.66 -7.06 5.74
C ASN A 19 12.04 -5.57 5.80
N GLN A 20 13.25 -5.27 6.27
CA GLN A 20 13.69 -3.90 6.51
C GLN A 20 13.62 -2.99 5.28
N GLN A 21 13.90 -3.52 4.09
CA GLN A 21 13.85 -2.75 2.84
C GLN A 21 12.40 -2.42 2.48
N PHE A 22 11.50 -3.39 2.66
CA PHE A 22 10.07 -3.17 2.43
C PHE A 22 9.49 -2.16 3.43
N GLU A 23 9.84 -2.26 4.71
CA GLU A 23 9.43 -1.27 5.73
C GLU A 23 9.94 0.14 5.40
N THR A 24 11.15 0.25 4.84
CA THR A 24 11.70 1.54 4.38
C THR A 24 10.86 2.14 3.25
N VAL A 25 10.45 1.33 2.28
CA VAL A 25 9.56 1.76 1.19
C VAL A 25 8.19 2.18 1.74
N CYS A 26 7.60 1.39 2.65
CA CYS A 26 6.34 1.73 3.29
C CYS A 26 6.42 3.04 4.08
N GLN A 27 7.53 3.29 4.77
CA GLN A 27 7.72 4.55 5.50
C GLN A 27 7.87 5.74 4.56
N TRP A 28 8.63 5.60 3.47
CA TRP A 28 8.71 6.64 2.44
C TRP A 28 7.33 6.95 1.86
N LEU A 29 6.53 5.94 1.53
CA LEU A 29 5.16 6.12 1.02
C LEU A 29 4.24 6.82 2.02
N ARG A 30 4.34 6.51 3.32
CA ARG A 30 3.59 7.21 4.38
C ARG A 30 3.96 8.68 4.44
N ASN A 31 5.26 9.00 4.41
CA ASN A 31 5.73 10.39 4.41
C ASN A 31 5.24 11.14 3.16
N THR A 32 5.34 10.53 1.98
CA THR A 32 4.83 11.11 0.73
C THR A 32 3.32 11.37 0.79
N LEU A 33 2.55 10.47 1.40
CA LEU A 33 1.11 10.67 1.57
C LEU A 33 0.80 11.88 2.46
N GLU A 34 1.54 12.04 3.57
CA GLU A 34 1.40 13.20 4.46
C GLU A 34 1.75 14.52 3.75
N GLU A 35 2.77 14.52 2.89
CA GLU A 35 3.14 15.66 2.05
C GLU A 35 2.03 16.01 1.06
N ILE A 36 1.51 15.01 0.34
CA ILE A 36 0.40 15.21 -0.62
C ILE A 36 -0.83 15.76 0.08
N ASP A 37 -1.21 15.22 1.25
CA ASP A 37 -2.37 15.68 2.00
C ASP A 37 -2.20 17.14 2.48
N ARG A 38 -0.99 17.52 2.91
CA ARG A 38 -0.65 18.90 3.28
C ARG A 38 -0.74 19.85 2.07
N ASP A 39 -0.13 19.48 0.96
CA ASP A 39 -0.08 20.32 -0.26
C ASP A 39 -1.48 20.47 -0.87
N SER A 40 -2.29 19.42 -0.82
CA SER A 40 -3.67 19.45 -1.32
C SER A 40 -4.56 20.45 -0.57
N CYS A 41 -4.30 20.68 0.73
CA CYS A 41 -5.08 21.62 1.53
C CYS A 41 -4.95 23.09 1.06
N VAL A 42 -3.81 23.44 0.45
CA VAL A 42 -3.51 24.80 -0.01
C VAL A 42 -3.56 24.95 -1.54
N THR A 43 -3.75 23.84 -2.27
CA THR A 43 -3.78 23.82 -3.73
C THR A 43 -5.09 24.43 -4.24
N LYS A 44 -4.97 25.49 -5.04
CA LYS A 44 -6.12 26.18 -5.68
C LYS A 44 -6.41 25.69 -7.11
N ASP A 45 -5.44 25.04 -7.73
CA ASP A 45 -5.59 24.46 -9.07
C ASP A 45 -6.32 23.12 -8.98
N GLU A 46 -7.51 23.04 -9.57
CA GLU A 46 -8.34 21.83 -9.56
C GLU A 46 -7.71 20.63 -10.27
N VAL A 47 -6.90 20.86 -11.31
CA VAL A 47 -6.23 19.80 -12.04
C VAL A 47 -5.15 19.21 -11.13
N GLN A 48 -4.30 20.06 -10.55
CA GLN A 48 -3.28 19.63 -9.60
C GLN A 48 -3.89 18.91 -8.39
N LEU A 49 -5.01 19.43 -7.86
CA LEU A 49 -5.71 18.81 -6.75
C LEU A 49 -6.20 17.40 -7.08
N ARG A 50 -6.74 17.18 -8.28
CA ARG A 50 -7.17 15.85 -8.74
C ARG A 50 -5.99 14.88 -8.91
N TRP A 51 -4.86 15.36 -9.42
CA TRP A 51 -3.63 14.55 -9.50
C TRP A 51 -3.16 14.12 -8.12
N ASN A 52 -3.12 15.06 -7.17
CA ASN A 52 -2.75 14.77 -5.79
C ASN A 52 -3.70 13.73 -5.15
N GLN A 53 -5.01 13.87 -5.35
CA GLN A 53 -5.99 12.91 -4.86
C GLN A 53 -5.80 11.51 -5.45
N GLY A 54 -5.54 11.41 -6.75
CA GLY A 54 -5.26 10.14 -7.42
C GLY A 54 -3.99 9.47 -6.89
N ALA A 55 -2.92 10.25 -6.72
CA ALA A 55 -1.66 9.75 -6.14
C ALA A 55 -1.86 9.27 -4.70
N ALA A 56 -2.54 10.07 -3.86
CA ALA A 56 -2.86 9.71 -2.49
C ALA A 56 -3.69 8.42 -2.41
N GLN A 57 -4.66 8.24 -3.30
CA GLN A 57 -5.49 7.04 -3.36
C GLN A 57 -4.65 5.78 -3.64
N ILE A 58 -3.77 5.84 -4.65
CA ILE A 58 -2.90 4.70 -5.01
C ILE A 58 -1.98 4.33 -3.84
N ILE A 59 -1.40 5.33 -3.17
CA ILE A 59 -0.53 5.11 -2.01
C ILE A 59 -1.31 4.47 -0.86
N ARG A 60 -2.51 4.97 -0.54
CA ARG A 60 -3.37 4.40 0.51
C ARG A 60 -3.74 2.95 0.19
N ASP A 61 -4.11 2.66 -1.05
CA ASP A 61 -4.46 1.30 -1.47
C ASP A 61 -3.29 0.33 -1.35
N PHE A 62 -2.07 0.79 -1.68
CA PHE A 62 -0.87 -0.01 -1.51
C PHE A 62 -0.58 -0.29 -0.03
N LEU A 63 -0.59 0.73 0.82
CA LEU A 63 -0.33 0.60 2.26
C LEU A 63 -1.38 -0.30 2.93
N ASN A 64 -2.67 -0.12 2.61
CA ASN A 64 -3.75 -0.96 3.14
C ASN A 64 -3.56 -2.42 2.73
N ARG A 65 -3.26 -2.69 1.45
CA ARG A 65 -3.01 -4.07 0.98
C ARG A 65 -1.78 -4.69 1.62
N SER A 66 -0.74 -3.89 1.86
CA SER A 66 0.45 -4.32 2.60
C SER A 66 0.10 -4.74 4.03
N ASP A 67 -0.69 -3.94 4.74
CA ASP A 67 -1.08 -4.23 6.13
C ASP A 67 -2.03 -5.44 6.22
N GLU A 68 -2.94 -5.58 5.24
CA GLU A 68 -3.89 -6.69 5.13
C GLU A 68 -3.28 -7.99 4.60
N ALA A 69 -2.05 -7.96 4.08
CA ALA A 69 -1.41 -9.11 3.46
C ALA A 69 -1.41 -10.33 4.40
N LEU A 70 -1.04 -10.14 5.67
CA LEU A 70 -1.06 -11.22 6.67
C LEU A 70 -2.47 -11.76 6.96
N ALA A 71 -3.47 -10.88 7.04
CA ALA A 71 -4.85 -11.30 7.27
C ALA A 71 -5.37 -12.11 6.09
N THR A 72 -4.99 -11.73 4.87
CA THR A 72 -5.29 -12.44 3.63
C THR A 72 -4.60 -13.81 3.60
N ILE A 73 -3.33 -13.87 3.98
CA ILE A 73 -2.56 -15.13 4.07
C ILE A 73 -3.20 -16.11 5.05
N ARG A 74 -3.64 -15.65 6.23
CA ARG A 74 -4.35 -16.48 7.21
C ARG A 74 -5.63 -17.11 6.64
N LYS A 75 -6.37 -16.38 5.78
CA LYS A 75 -7.57 -16.93 5.09
C LYS A 75 -7.20 -18.05 4.11
N PHE A 76 -6.00 -18.02 3.54
CA PHE A 76 -5.52 -19.06 2.62
C PHE A 76 -4.87 -20.26 3.33
N GLN A 77 -4.34 -20.08 4.55
CA GLN A 77 -3.72 -21.14 5.36
C GLN A 77 -4.73 -21.91 6.24
N GLY A 78 -5.86 -21.30 6.61
CA GLY A 78 -6.90 -21.92 7.45
C GLY A 78 -7.94 -22.78 6.71
N ARG A 79 -7.66 -23.21 5.47
CA ARG A 79 -8.47 -24.12 4.65
C ARG A 79 -7.59 -25.25 4.14
#